data_AF-A0AAV8UN27-F1
#
_entry.id   AF-A0AAV8UN27-F1
#
_cell.length_a   1.000
_cell.length_b   1.000
_cell.length_c   1.000
_cell.angle_alpha   90.00
_cell.angle_beta   90.00
_cell.angle_gamma   90.00
#
_symmetry.space_group_name_H-M   'P 1'
#
loop_
_entity.id
_entity.type
_entity.pdbx_description
1 polymer ?
#
loop_
_entity_poly.entity_id
_entity_poly.type
_entity_poly.pdbx_seq_one_letter_code
_entity_poly.pdbx_strand_id
1 'polypeptide(L)'
;MARLLENVGRYALASLLAVLLLPALLPILLQLPYGKIGSSWYRLALRVASLITSIAGVNFQFLSPEEDLERNSLLHSPLIKVWTSEVRVKGGKKIVCKTYDQPGRWMSETGLEDLQTWLGDVSMQSMGVIPSHAVFDRTGLRDVMRNRVITVGFDNGKPIAFNAMVYIPYGESPVVHLGLTMIAKTHRGMRIQSPIFCKGIVLPMFNLRKLSYYVTNIGGSPAGIGAVSDYFLDSYPNYNEDVKCTETHLEIARFVLKHYRNEFGCSKNAFFDETTFVIHGANEPDGGGAQEFIKEDGNPVSFYKNQRCNDFVATRLDLAAGDELFQVGKVDYVVSSFKYMLSPITKKKV
;
A
#
# COMPACT_ATOMS: atom_id res chain seq x y z
N MET A 1 25.42 -3.75 -19.25
CA MET A 1 25.30 -2.74 -20.31
C MET A 1 24.14 -3.04 -21.29
N ALA A 2 24.09 -4.21 -21.93
CA ALA A 2 23.03 -4.56 -22.91
C ALA A 2 21.58 -4.43 -22.40
N ARG A 3 21.25 -4.91 -21.19
CA ARG A 3 19.89 -4.75 -20.60
C ARG A 3 19.54 -3.33 -20.19
N LEU A 4 20.54 -2.53 -19.82
CA LEU A 4 20.32 -1.11 -19.51
C LEU A 4 19.94 -0.38 -20.80
N LEU A 5 20.65 -0.67 -21.89
CA LEU A 5 20.35 -0.15 -23.23
C LEU A 5 18.97 -0.64 -23.74
N GLU A 6 18.62 -1.91 -23.49
CA GLU A 6 17.30 -2.46 -23.83
C GLU A 6 16.16 -1.75 -23.09
N ASN A 7 16.30 -1.52 -21.78
CA ASN A 7 15.32 -0.79 -20.99
C ASN A 7 15.22 0.68 -21.42
N VAL A 8 16.36 1.35 -21.64
CA VAL A 8 16.39 2.73 -22.13
C VAL A 8 15.70 2.85 -23.49
N GLY A 9 15.93 1.89 -24.41
CA GLY A 9 15.25 1.85 -25.70
C GLY A 9 13.74 1.67 -25.58
N ARG A 10 13.27 0.79 -24.68
CA ARG A 10 11.84 0.60 -24.40
C ARG A 10 11.18 1.85 -23.85
N TYR A 11 11.81 2.52 -22.88
CA TYR A 11 11.27 3.75 -22.31
C TYR A 11 11.27 4.88 -23.34
N ALA A 12 12.33 5.05 -24.13
CA ALA A 12 12.38 6.05 -25.19
C ALA A 12 11.26 5.83 -26.23
N LEU A 13 11.03 4.59 -26.64
CA LEU A 13 9.95 4.23 -27.57
C LEU A 13 8.57 4.50 -26.95
N ALA A 14 8.35 4.11 -25.70
CA ALA A 14 7.09 4.36 -25.00
C ALA A 14 6.83 5.87 -24.84
N SER A 15 7.84 6.66 -24.48
CA SER A 15 7.75 8.12 -24.39
C SER A 15 7.44 8.76 -25.74
N LEU A 16 8.10 8.32 -26.81
CA LEU A 16 7.82 8.80 -28.17
C LEU A 16 6.38 8.51 -28.58
N LEU A 17 5.90 7.28 -28.34
CA LEU A 17 4.51 6.90 -28.64
C LEU A 17 3.51 7.68 -27.78
N ALA A 18 3.83 7.97 -26.52
CA ALA A 18 2.98 8.79 -25.66
C ALA A 18 2.82 10.22 -26.20
N VAL A 19 3.90 10.81 -26.73
CA VAL A 19 3.85 12.14 -27.37
C VAL A 19 3.05 12.08 -28.67
N LEU A 20 3.32 11.10 -29.53
CA LEU A 20 2.64 10.95 -30.82
C LEU A 20 1.14 10.68 -30.67
N LEU A 21 0.75 9.92 -29.64
CA LEU A 21 -0.62 9.53 -29.37
C LEU A 21 -1.30 10.42 -28.31
N LEU A 22 -0.68 11.54 -27.94
CA LEU A 22 -1.20 12.49 -26.96
C LEU A 22 -2.65 12.92 -27.26
N PRO A 23 -3.06 13.22 -28.51
CA PRO A 23 -4.44 13.58 -28.81
C PRO A 23 -5.44 12.48 -28.41
N ALA A 24 -5.09 11.21 -28.63
CA ALA A 24 -5.92 10.07 -28.24
C ALA A 24 -5.97 9.87 -26.71
N LEU A 25 -4.98 10.38 -25.98
CA LEU A 25 -4.90 10.31 -24.51
C LEU A 25 -5.58 11.49 -23.80
N LEU A 26 -5.93 12.57 -24.51
CA LEU A 26 -6.57 13.77 -23.94
C LEU A 26 -7.79 13.47 -23.06
N PRO A 27 -8.70 12.54 -23.41
CA PRO A 27 -9.78 12.11 -22.52
C PRO A 27 -9.37 11.79 -21.09
N ILE A 28 -8.29 11.02 -20.96
CA ILE A 28 -7.77 10.53 -19.69
C ILE A 28 -7.07 11.67 -18.96
N LEU A 29 -6.21 12.41 -19.67
CA LEU A 29 -5.39 13.49 -19.12
C LEU A 29 -6.24 14.65 -18.61
N LEU A 30 -7.26 15.06 -19.37
CA LEU A 30 -8.16 16.16 -19.04
C LEU A 30 -9.33 15.76 -18.13
N GLN A 31 -9.40 14.49 -17.72
CA GLN A 31 -10.48 13.94 -16.88
C GLN A 31 -11.88 14.21 -17.46
N LEU A 32 -11.99 14.15 -18.79
CA LEU A 32 -13.24 14.47 -19.45
C LEU A 32 -14.28 13.37 -19.12
N PRO A 33 -15.53 13.76 -18.75
CA PRO A 33 -16.57 12.80 -18.40
C PRO A 33 -16.85 11.84 -19.54
N TYR A 34 -17.05 10.56 -19.22
CA TYR A 34 -17.30 9.50 -20.21
C TYR A 34 -18.48 9.78 -21.16
N GLY A 35 -19.49 10.54 -20.72
CA GLY A 35 -20.63 10.93 -21.56
C GLY A 35 -20.35 12.11 -22.51
N LYS A 36 -19.36 12.95 -22.22
CA LYS A 36 -19.03 14.13 -23.05
C LYS A 36 -18.15 13.78 -24.24
N ILE A 37 -17.34 12.73 -24.11
CA ILE A 37 -16.56 12.17 -25.20
C ILE A 37 -17.28 10.92 -25.66
N GLY A 38 -17.59 10.77 -26.94
CA GLY A 38 -18.18 9.52 -27.43
C GLY A 38 -17.44 8.30 -26.87
N SER A 39 -18.17 7.35 -26.27
CA SER A 39 -17.64 6.16 -25.58
C SER A 39 -16.51 5.45 -26.33
N SER A 40 -16.58 5.42 -27.66
CA SER A 40 -15.55 4.88 -28.56
C SER A 40 -14.19 5.57 -28.45
N TRP A 41 -14.16 6.89 -28.28
CA TRP A 41 -12.91 7.66 -28.15
C TRP A 41 -12.24 7.42 -26.79
N TYR A 42 -13.00 7.33 -25.70
CA TYR A 42 -12.44 6.99 -24.39
C TYR A 42 -11.88 5.56 -24.37
N ARG A 43 -12.59 4.60 -24.98
CA ARG A 43 -12.07 3.23 -25.16
C ARG A 43 -10.78 3.19 -25.99
N LEU A 44 -10.68 4.01 -27.03
CA LEU A 44 -9.45 4.17 -27.80
C LEU A 44 -8.31 4.69 -26.92
N ALA A 45 -8.57 5.71 -26.10
CA ALA A 45 -7.61 6.28 -25.16
C ALA A 45 -7.03 5.22 -24.21
N LEU A 46 -7.89 4.38 -23.61
CA LEU A 46 -7.45 3.31 -22.70
C LEU A 46 -6.62 2.24 -23.42
N ARG A 47 -7.00 1.87 -24.66
CA ARG A 47 -6.23 0.91 -25.47
C ARG A 47 -4.84 1.45 -25.83
N VAL A 48 -4.76 2.73 -26.20
CA VAL A 48 -3.50 3.42 -26.47
C VAL A 48 -2.61 3.44 -25.22
N ALA A 49 -3.17 3.79 -24.06
CA ALA A 49 -2.45 3.81 -22.79
C ALA A 49 -1.92 2.40 -22.41
N SER A 50 -2.72 1.35 -22.63
CA SER A 50 -2.32 -0.04 -22.40
C SER A 50 -1.19 -0.48 -23.33
N LEU A 51 -1.23 -0.10 -24.61
CA LEU A 51 -0.16 -0.38 -25.57
C LEU A 51 1.16 0.28 -25.15
N ILE A 52 1.13 1.57 -24.81
CA ILE A 52 2.32 2.33 -24.39
C ILE A 52 2.96 1.71 -23.15
N THR A 53 2.14 1.36 -22.15
CA THR A 53 2.64 0.80 -20.88
C THR A 53 3.20 -0.60 -21.08
N SER A 54 2.56 -1.43 -21.91
CA SER A 54 3.06 -2.76 -22.28
C SER A 54 4.45 -2.70 -22.94
N ILE A 55 4.67 -1.73 -23.85
CA ILE A 55 5.98 -1.48 -24.48
C ILE A 55 7.03 -1.10 -23.43
N ALA A 56 6.65 -0.35 -22.40
CA ALA A 56 7.50 -0.01 -21.25
C ALA A 56 7.73 -1.19 -20.28
N GLY A 57 7.20 -2.39 -20.56
CA GLY A 57 7.30 -3.57 -19.70
C GLY A 57 6.38 -3.52 -18.47
N VAL A 58 5.36 -2.67 -18.51
CA VAL A 58 4.40 -2.46 -17.43
C VAL A 58 3.01 -2.87 -17.91
N ASN A 59 2.41 -3.89 -17.28
CA ASN A 59 1.08 -4.32 -17.64
C ASN A 59 0.04 -3.64 -16.74
N PHE A 60 -0.54 -2.54 -17.24
CA PHE A 60 -1.69 -1.88 -16.63
C PHE A 60 -2.99 -2.34 -17.29
N GLN A 61 -3.95 -2.71 -16.46
CA GLN A 61 -5.35 -2.83 -16.85
C GLN A 61 -6.08 -1.60 -16.34
N PHE A 62 -6.74 -0.91 -17.25
CA PHE A 62 -7.50 0.29 -16.94
C PHE A 62 -8.95 -0.07 -16.64
N LEU A 63 -9.57 0.69 -15.73
CA LEU A 63 -11.00 0.55 -15.44
C LEU A 63 -11.79 1.20 -16.57
N SER A 64 -12.63 0.42 -17.25
CA SER A 64 -13.62 1.01 -18.14
C SER A 64 -14.75 1.60 -17.30
N PRO A 65 -15.38 2.69 -17.73
CA PRO A 65 -16.46 3.28 -16.93
C PRO A 65 -17.59 2.28 -16.67
N GLU A 66 -17.92 1.40 -17.63
CA GLU A 66 -18.96 0.37 -17.47
C GLU A 66 -18.69 -0.62 -16.34
N GLU A 67 -17.43 -0.80 -15.97
CA GLU A 67 -17.01 -1.71 -14.90
C GLU A 67 -17.07 -1.06 -13.52
N ASP A 68 -17.15 0.27 -13.44
CA ASP A 68 -17.18 0.99 -12.16
C ASP A 68 -18.59 1.02 -11.56
N LEU A 69 -18.77 0.24 -10.50
CA LEU A 69 -20.05 0.11 -9.80
C LEU A 69 -20.40 1.33 -8.95
N GLU A 70 -19.44 2.23 -8.65
CA GLU A 70 -19.64 3.31 -7.66
C GLU A 70 -19.14 4.69 -8.13
N ARG A 71 -19.41 5.09 -9.37
CA ARG A 71 -18.92 6.35 -9.97
C ARG A 71 -19.13 7.65 -9.16
N ASN A 72 -20.03 7.65 -8.18
CA ASN A 72 -20.41 8.83 -7.37
C ASN A 72 -19.97 8.74 -5.89
N SER A 73 -19.03 7.85 -5.55
CA SER A 73 -18.55 7.75 -4.16
C SER A 73 -17.55 8.87 -3.80
N LEU A 74 -17.29 9.03 -2.50
CA LEU A 74 -16.28 9.97 -1.98
C LEU A 74 -14.85 9.61 -2.43
N LEU A 75 -14.63 8.37 -2.85
CA LEU A 75 -13.36 7.92 -3.40
C LEU A 75 -13.43 7.95 -4.94
N HIS A 76 -12.44 8.56 -5.58
CA HIS A 76 -12.35 8.50 -7.03
C HIS A 76 -12.18 7.06 -7.51
N SER A 77 -12.89 6.74 -8.58
CA SER A 77 -12.75 5.48 -9.30
C SER A 77 -11.31 5.32 -9.79
N PRO A 78 -10.70 4.14 -9.62
CA PRO A 78 -9.33 3.95 -10.06
C PRO A 78 -9.26 4.02 -11.58
N LEU A 79 -8.30 4.78 -12.12
CA LEU A 79 -8.01 4.77 -13.56
C LEU A 79 -7.36 3.44 -13.96
N ILE A 80 -6.39 3.00 -13.17
CA ILE A 80 -5.68 1.72 -13.30
C ILE A 80 -6.25 0.78 -12.24
N LYS A 81 -7.00 -0.24 -12.67
CA LYS A 81 -7.58 -1.23 -11.76
C LYS A 81 -6.60 -2.33 -11.38
N VAL A 82 -5.67 -2.69 -12.28
CA VAL A 82 -4.65 -3.72 -12.01
C VAL A 82 -3.29 -3.29 -12.57
N TRP A 83 -2.24 -3.46 -11.78
CA TRP A 83 -0.85 -3.39 -12.20
C TRP A 83 -0.14 -4.71 -11.98
N THR A 84 0.24 -5.38 -13.07
CA THR A 84 1.10 -6.57 -13.04
C THR A 84 2.52 -6.25 -13.49
N SER A 85 3.51 -6.69 -12.73
CA SER A 85 4.90 -6.69 -13.20
C SER A 85 5.75 -7.75 -12.51
N GLU A 86 6.80 -8.18 -13.20
CA GLU A 86 7.87 -8.99 -12.61
C GLU A 86 8.80 -8.10 -11.79
N VAL A 87 9.20 -8.56 -10.60
CA VAL A 87 10.19 -7.87 -9.76
C VAL A 87 11.28 -8.85 -9.34
N ARG A 88 12.51 -8.34 -9.22
CA ARG A 88 13.65 -9.13 -8.72
C ARG A 88 13.81 -8.93 -7.23
N VAL A 89 13.94 -10.04 -6.52
CA VAL A 89 14.15 -10.09 -5.07
C VAL A 89 15.60 -10.51 -4.77
N LYS A 90 15.98 -10.57 -3.49
CA LYS A 90 17.34 -10.98 -3.08
C LYS A 90 17.70 -12.34 -3.71
N GLY A 91 18.94 -12.47 -4.17
CA GLY A 91 19.41 -13.66 -4.88
C GLY A 91 19.03 -13.70 -6.36
N GLY A 92 18.47 -12.61 -6.91
CA GLY A 92 18.14 -12.52 -8.34
C GLY A 92 16.89 -13.27 -8.77
N LYS A 93 16.21 -13.95 -7.82
CA LYS A 93 14.93 -14.62 -8.05
C LYS A 93 13.88 -13.61 -8.53
N LYS A 94 13.03 -14.06 -9.44
CA LYS A 94 11.92 -13.28 -9.99
C LYS A 94 10.63 -13.71 -9.33
N ILE A 95 9.81 -12.74 -8.97
CA ILE A 95 8.43 -12.96 -8.54
C ILE A 95 7.50 -12.07 -9.37
N VAL A 96 6.24 -12.44 -9.50
CA VAL A 96 5.22 -11.63 -10.17
C VAL A 96 4.44 -10.90 -9.09
N CYS A 97 4.33 -9.58 -9.18
CA CYS A 97 3.47 -8.80 -8.31
C CYS A 97 2.24 -8.33 -9.09
N LYS A 98 1.06 -8.59 -8.54
CA LYS A 98 -0.21 -8.03 -9.01
C LYS A 98 -0.74 -7.07 -7.96
N THR A 99 -0.96 -5.82 -8.34
CA THR A 99 -1.57 -4.80 -7.48
C THR A 99 -2.94 -4.43 -8.00
N TYR A 100 -3.94 -4.51 -7.14
CA TYR A 100 -5.34 -4.22 -7.41
C TYR A 100 -5.72 -2.94 -6.69
N ASP A 101 -6.40 -2.02 -7.38
CA ASP A 101 -6.95 -0.82 -6.74
C ASP A 101 -8.47 -0.92 -6.62
N GLN A 102 -8.98 -0.72 -5.41
CA GLN A 102 -10.40 -0.77 -5.03
C GLN A 102 -11.15 -1.96 -5.64
N PRO A 103 -10.66 -3.22 -5.47
CA PRO A 103 -11.24 -4.38 -6.15
C PRO A 103 -12.73 -4.58 -5.86
N GLY A 104 -13.22 -4.17 -4.69
CA GLY A 104 -14.65 -4.22 -4.34
C GLY A 104 -15.56 -3.39 -5.28
N ARG A 105 -15.01 -2.47 -6.07
CA ARG A 105 -15.80 -1.62 -6.98
C ARG A 105 -15.98 -2.15 -8.40
N TRP A 106 -15.24 -3.18 -8.80
CA TRP A 106 -15.22 -3.63 -10.19
C TRP A 106 -14.95 -5.12 -10.36
N MET A 107 -14.34 -5.78 -9.38
CA MET A 107 -14.04 -7.21 -9.45
C MET A 107 -15.32 -8.03 -9.27
N SER A 108 -15.45 -9.14 -10.00
CA SER A 108 -16.54 -10.10 -9.81
C SER A 108 -16.47 -10.74 -8.42
N GLU A 109 -17.57 -11.30 -7.94
CA GLU A 109 -17.59 -12.04 -6.66
C GLU A 109 -16.54 -13.16 -6.63
N THR A 110 -16.47 -13.96 -7.70
CA THR A 110 -15.46 -15.02 -7.84
C THR A 110 -14.02 -14.49 -7.76
N GLY A 111 -13.75 -13.32 -8.36
CA GLY A 111 -12.42 -12.70 -8.28
C GLY A 111 -12.09 -12.19 -6.89
N LEU A 112 -13.09 -11.66 -6.17
CA LEU A 112 -12.93 -11.24 -4.77
C LEU A 112 -12.67 -12.45 -3.87
N GLU A 113 -13.38 -13.56 -4.07
CA GLU A 113 -13.18 -14.82 -3.35
C GLU A 113 -11.79 -15.42 -3.60
N ASP A 114 -11.31 -15.41 -4.84
CA ASP A 114 -9.95 -15.82 -5.20
C ASP A 114 -8.90 -14.95 -4.50
N LEU A 115 -9.09 -13.63 -4.54
CA LEU A 115 -8.20 -12.68 -3.86
C LEU A 115 -8.17 -12.95 -2.36
N GLN A 116 -9.35 -13.14 -1.75
CA GLN A 116 -9.48 -13.45 -0.33
C GLN A 116 -8.81 -14.76 0.06
N THR A 117 -8.91 -15.76 -0.80
CA THR A 117 -8.23 -17.05 -0.62
C THR A 117 -6.71 -16.87 -0.65
N TRP A 118 -6.16 -16.09 -1.59
CA TRP A 118 -4.72 -15.81 -1.63
C TRP A 118 -4.22 -15.07 -0.38
N LEU A 119 -4.99 -14.10 0.14
CA LEU A 119 -4.62 -13.40 1.37
C LEU A 119 -4.59 -14.38 2.56
N GLY A 120 -5.62 -15.22 2.69
CA GLY A 120 -5.71 -16.26 3.71
C GLY A 120 -4.55 -17.26 3.65
N ASP A 121 -4.22 -17.75 2.46
CA ASP A 121 -3.11 -18.68 2.23
C ASP A 121 -1.77 -18.09 2.67
N VAL A 122 -1.52 -16.82 2.35
CA VAL A 122 -0.29 -16.13 2.77
C VAL A 122 -0.27 -15.93 4.28
N SER A 123 -1.41 -15.63 4.90
CA SER A 123 -1.52 -15.49 6.36
C SER A 123 -1.17 -16.79 7.07
N MET A 124 -1.76 -17.91 6.62
CA MET A 124 -1.46 -19.24 7.14
C MET A 124 0.02 -19.59 6.98
N GLN A 125 0.62 -19.28 5.82
CA GLN A 125 2.05 -19.48 5.59
C GLN A 125 2.95 -18.53 6.41
N SER A 126 2.45 -17.36 6.81
CA SER A 126 3.20 -16.34 7.55
C SER A 126 3.15 -16.57 9.06
N MET A 127 1.99 -16.88 9.62
CA MET A 127 1.81 -17.00 11.08
C MET A 127 1.36 -18.40 11.51
N GLY A 128 0.64 -19.13 10.65
CA GLY A 128 -0.03 -20.38 10.99
C GLY A 128 -1.51 -20.20 11.33
N VAL A 129 -2.01 -18.96 11.25
CA VAL A 129 -3.38 -18.56 11.55
C VAL A 129 -3.79 -17.38 10.66
N ILE A 130 -5.09 -17.20 10.44
CA ILE A 130 -5.66 -16.00 9.82
C ILE A 130 -6.03 -15.06 10.99
N PRO A 131 -5.40 -13.88 11.13
CA PRO A 131 -5.65 -12.99 12.24
C PRO A 131 -7.04 -12.37 12.14
N SER A 132 -7.54 -11.92 13.28
CA SER A 132 -8.81 -11.20 13.42
C SER A 132 -8.71 -9.75 12.92
N HIS A 133 -8.34 -9.57 11.65
CA HIS A 133 -8.13 -8.29 10.99
C HIS A 133 -9.14 -8.09 9.85
N ALA A 134 -9.69 -6.88 9.69
CA ALA A 134 -10.81 -6.61 8.78
C ALA A 134 -10.58 -7.00 7.32
N VAL A 135 -9.35 -6.94 6.81
CA VAL A 135 -9.01 -7.46 5.45
C VAL A 135 -9.42 -8.92 5.25
N PHE A 136 -9.51 -9.71 6.33
CA PHE A 136 -9.90 -11.11 6.28
C PHE A 136 -11.41 -11.35 6.43
N ASP A 137 -12.20 -10.30 6.71
CA ASP A 137 -13.65 -10.42 6.86
C ASP A 137 -14.28 -10.80 5.52
N ARG A 138 -14.99 -11.93 5.54
CA ARG A 138 -15.73 -12.45 4.38
C ARG A 138 -17.16 -11.92 4.35
N THR A 139 -17.65 -11.39 5.47
CA THR A 139 -18.96 -10.77 5.58
C THR A 139 -18.89 -9.40 4.92
N GLY A 140 -19.64 -9.20 3.83
CA GLY A 140 -19.51 -7.95 3.07
C GLY A 140 -18.14 -7.80 2.41
N LEU A 141 -17.55 -8.90 1.92
CA LEU A 141 -16.25 -8.92 1.24
C LEU A 141 -16.08 -7.79 0.21
N ARG A 142 -17.13 -7.50 -0.56
CA ARG A 142 -17.13 -6.39 -1.51
C ARG A 142 -16.88 -5.03 -0.85
N ASP A 143 -17.56 -4.75 0.26
CA ASP A 143 -17.40 -3.51 1.02
C ASP A 143 -16.01 -3.42 1.66
N VAL A 144 -15.50 -4.51 2.23
CA VAL A 144 -14.14 -4.56 2.77
C VAL A 144 -13.10 -4.22 1.69
N MET A 145 -13.34 -4.64 0.46
CA MET A 145 -12.41 -4.50 -0.66
C MET A 145 -12.57 -3.20 -1.46
N ARG A 146 -13.61 -2.39 -1.19
CA ARG A 146 -13.98 -1.24 -2.03
C ARG A 146 -13.02 -0.06 -1.92
N ASN A 147 -12.31 0.08 -0.81
CA ASN A 147 -11.41 1.19 -0.50
C ASN A 147 -9.95 0.75 -0.35
N ARG A 148 -9.60 -0.47 -0.80
CA ARG A 148 -8.28 -1.05 -0.57
C ARG A 148 -7.38 -1.05 -1.80
N VAL A 149 -6.08 -0.90 -1.57
CA VAL A 149 -5.04 -1.20 -2.55
C VAL A 149 -4.32 -2.46 -2.11
N ILE A 150 -4.43 -3.53 -2.90
CA ILE A 150 -3.95 -4.86 -2.52
C ILE A 150 -2.86 -5.29 -3.49
N THR A 151 -1.64 -5.48 -3.00
CA THR A 151 -0.55 -6.07 -3.77
C THR A 151 -0.31 -7.49 -3.31
N VAL A 152 -0.37 -8.46 -4.23
CA VAL A 152 -0.03 -9.87 -3.99
C VAL A 152 1.23 -10.23 -4.78
N GLY A 153 2.19 -10.84 -4.11
CA GLY A 153 3.41 -11.39 -4.69
C GLY A 153 3.30 -12.90 -4.92
N PHE A 154 3.63 -13.33 -6.13
CA PHE A 154 3.54 -14.72 -6.57
C PHE A 154 4.91 -15.29 -6.96
N ASP A 155 5.19 -16.49 -6.47
CA ASP A 155 6.36 -17.30 -6.84
C ASP A 155 5.87 -18.58 -7.52
N ASN A 156 6.19 -18.73 -8.80
CA ASN A 156 5.69 -19.83 -9.64
C ASN A 156 4.16 -20.03 -9.54
N GLY A 157 3.42 -18.91 -9.56
CA GLY A 157 1.96 -18.90 -9.48
C GLY A 157 1.37 -19.06 -8.07
N LYS A 158 2.19 -19.32 -7.04
CA LYS A 158 1.73 -19.43 -5.65
C LYS A 158 1.83 -18.09 -4.92
N PRO A 159 0.80 -17.64 -4.18
CA PRO A 159 0.89 -16.42 -3.40
C PRO A 159 1.81 -16.63 -2.21
N ILE A 160 2.81 -15.74 -2.05
CA ILE A 160 3.84 -15.83 -1.01
C ILE A 160 3.93 -14.59 -0.12
N ALA A 161 3.30 -13.49 -0.52
CA ALA A 161 3.28 -12.25 0.21
C ALA A 161 2.09 -11.39 -0.22
N PHE A 162 1.60 -10.54 0.67
CA PHE A 162 0.72 -9.45 0.29
C PHE A 162 0.96 -8.19 1.12
N ASN A 163 0.49 -7.06 0.59
CA ASN A 163 0.28 -5.82 1.31
C ASN A 163 -1.14 -5.31 0.99
N ALA A 164 -1.89 -4.89 2.02
CA ALA A 164 -3.24 -4.38 1.88
C ALA A 164 -3.36 -3.01 2.54
N MET A 165 -3.29 -1.95 1.72
CA MET A 165 -3.47 -0.56 2.12
C MET A 165 -4.95 -0.16 2.04
N VAL A 166 -5.32 0.93 2.72
CA VAL A 166 -6.70 1.44 2.76
C VAL A 166 -6.71 2.94 2.43
N TYR A 167 -7.63 3.36 1.57
CA TYR A 167 -7.99 4.77 1.43
C TYR A 167 -8.96 5.18 2.51
N ILE A 168 -8.58 6.19 3.29
CA ILE A 168 -9.41 6.80 4.30
C ILE A 168 -9.84 8.18 3.79
N PRO A 169 -11.14 8.39 3.48
CA PRO A 169 -11.66 9.69 3.07
C PRO A 169 -11.37 10.76 4.14
N TYR A 170 -10.62 11.81 3.79
CA TYR A 170 -10.24 12.88 4.72
C TYR A 170 -10.09 14.21 3.97
N GLY A 171 -10.86 15.24 4.35
CA GLY A 171 -10.85 16.52 3.62
C GLY A 171 -11.03 16.36 2.10
N GLU A 172 -10.17 17.01 1.31
CA GLU A 172 -10.18 16.94 -0.16
C GLU A 172 -9.35 15.79 -0.76
N SER A 173 -8.70 14.98 0.08
CA SER A 173 -7.80 13.92 -0.39
C SER A 173 -7.74 12.77 0.58
N PRO A 174 -7.94 11.51 0.14
CA PRO A 174 -7.82 10.41 1.07
C PRO A 174 -6.41 10.33 1.65
N VAL A 175 -6.36 9.98 2.94
CA VAL A 175 -5.16 9.49 3.61
C VAL A 175 -5.00 8.02 3.24
N VAL A 176 -3.77 7.59 2.91
CA VAL A 176 -3.49 6.18 2.60
C VAL A 176 -2.93 5.49 3.84
N HIS A 177 -3.74 4.65 4.46
CA HIS A 177 -3.28 3.79 5.54
C HIS A 177 -2.49 2.61 4.99
N LEU A 178 -1.27 2.41 5.46
CA LEU A 178 -0.30 1.44 4.92
C LEU A 178 -0.67 -0.02 5.20
N GLY A 179 -1.49 -0.24 6.23
CA GLY A 179 -2.18 -1.50 6.53
C GLY A 179 -1.28 -2.72 6.69
N LEU A 180 -1.88 -3.89 6.48
CA LEU A 180 -1.25 -5.16 6.81
C LEU A 180 -0.30 -5.63 5.70
N THR A 181 0.89 -6.07 6.09
CA THR A 181 1.85 -6.73 5.20
C THR A 181 2.23 -8.08 5.77
N MET A 182 2.08 -9.14 4.97
CA MET A 182 2.43 -10.50 5.35
C MET A 182 3.33 -11.15 4.31
N ILE A 183 4.28 -11.96 4.77
CA ILE A 183 5.23 -12.71 3.93
C ILE A 183 5.35 -14.12 4.51
N ALA A 184 5.14 -15.12 3.67
CA ALA A 184 5.32 -16.54 4.00
C ALA A 184 6.67 -16.78 4.69
N LYS A 185 6.68 -17.60 5.76
CA LYS A 185 7.89 -17.85 6.57
C LYS A 185 9.09 -18.29 5.71
N THR A 186 8.83 -19.12 4.70
CA THR A 186 9.80 -19.66 3.73
C THR A 186 10.43 -18.61 2.81
N HIS A 187 9.88 -17.41 2.74
CA HIS A 187 10.32 -16.34 1.82
C HIS A 187 10.75 -15.06 2.56
N ARG A 188 10.82 -15.10 3.90
CA ARG A 188 11.37 -14.00 4.70
C ARG A 188 12.85 -13.79 4.40
N GLY A 189 13.33 -12.56 4.61
CA GLY A 189 14.72 -12.19 4.31
C GLY A 189 15.05 -12.03 2.82
N MET A 190 14.11 -12.31 1.91
CA MET A 190 14.30 -12.17 0.46
C MET A 190 14.10 -10.73 -0.06
N ARG A 191 13.84 -9.74 0.81
CA ARG A 191 13.52 -8.35 0.42
C ARG A 191 12.27 -8.21 -0.47
N ILE A 192 11.26 -9.04 -0.23
CA ILE A 192 9.97 -8.99 -0.96
C ILE A 192 9.10 -7.81 -0.52
N GLN A 193 9.23 -7.36 0.74
CA GLN A 193 8.43 -6.25 1.27
C GLN A 193 8.58 -4.96 0.43
N SER A 194 9.83 -4.59 0.08
CA SER A 194 10.08 -3.35 -0.66
C SER A 194 9.34 -3.25 -2.00
N PRO A 195 9.38 -4.26 -2.90
CA PRO A 195 8.65 -4.17 -4.16
C PRO A 195 7.13 -4.20 -4.01
N ILE A 196 6.56 -5.01 -3.09
CA ILE A 196 5.10 -5.03 -2.91
C ILE A 196 4.58 -3.71 -2.32
N PHE A 197 5.32 -3.15 -1.37
CA PHE A 197 4.96 -1.90 -0.69
C PHE A 197 5.13 -0.69 -1.61
N CYS A 198 6.22 -0.63 -2.37
CA CYS A 198 6.45 0.42 -3.36
C CYS A 198 5.31 0.47 -4.39
N LYS A 199 4.84 -0.69 -4.87
CA LYS A 199 3.69 -0.76 -5.78
C LYS A 199 2.39 -0.27 -5.12
N GLY A 200 2.15 -0.67 -3.88
CA GLY A 200 0.99 -0.22 -3.09
C GLY A 200 0.95 1.29 -2.88
N ILE A 201 2.10 1.98 -2.89
CA ILE A 201 2.22 3.45 -2.78
C ILE A 201 2.13 4.12 -4.15
N VAL A 202 2.85 3.60 -5.15
CA VAL A 202 2.93 4.23 -6.47
C VAL A 202 1.58 4.18 -7.21
N LEU A 203 0.79 3.11 -7.03
CA LEU A 203 -0.51 3.02 -7.69
C LEU A 203 -1.49 4.13 -7.25
N PRO A 204 -1.67 4.42 -5.94
CA PRO A 204 -2.37 5.60 -5.46
C PRO A 204 -1.97 6.91 -6.12
N MET A 205 -0.68 7.15 -6.40
CA MET A 205 -0.26 8.40 -7.07
C MET A 205 -0.94 8.56 -8.43
N PHE A 206 -0.99 7.48 -9.22
CA PHE A 206 -1.64 7.50 -10.53
C PHE A 206 -3.15 7.66 -10.42
N ASN A 207 -3.79 6.92 -9.51
CA ASN A 207 -5.24 6.87 -9.42
C ASN A 207 -5.83 8.09 -8.70
N LEU A 208 -5.15 8.62 -7.68
CA LEU A 208 -5.50 9.89 -7.06
C LEU A 208 -5.06 11.10 -7.90
N ARG A 209 -4.21 10.88 -8.91
CA ARG A 209 -3.59 11.93 -9.76
C ARG A 209 -2.86 12.99 -8.93
N LYS A 210 -2.26 12.55 -7.84
CA LYS A 210 -1.51 13.39 -6.90
C LYS A 210 -0.11 12.83 -6.75
N LEU A 211 0.88 13.73 -6.85
CA LEU A 211 2.28 13.41 -6.56
C LEU A 211 2.57 13.43 -5.06
N SER A 212 1.63 13.91 -4.23
CA SER A 212 1.78 13.92 -2.79
C SER A 212 0.46 13.66 -2.07
N TYR A 213 0.52 12.89 -0.98
CA TYR A 213 -0.60 12.58 -0.11
C TYR A 213 -0.10 12.12 1.26
N TYR A 214 -0.96 12.17 2.27
CA TYR A 214 -0.66 11.69 3.62
C TYR A 214 -0.79 10.18 3.71
N VAL A 215 0.09 9.58 4.50
CA VAL A 215 0.05 8.16 4.85
C VAL A 215 -0.07 7.99 6.36
N THR A 216 -0.68 6.89 6.77
CA THR A 216 -0.67 6.48 8.18
C THR A 216 -0.21 5.04 8.33
N ASN A 217 0.36 4.74 9.49
CA ASN A 217 0.76 3.40 9.90
C ASN A 217 0.22 3.12 11.30
N ILE A 218 -0.15 1.87 11.55
CA ILE A 218 -0.41 1.35 12.88
C ILE A 218 0.34 0.02 12.99
N GLY A 219 1.05 -0.19 14.09
CA GLY A 219 1.67 -1.48 14.33
C GLY A 219 2.66 -1.50 15.49
N GLY A 220 2.89 -2.68 16.04
CA GLY A 220 3.91 -2.93 17.09
C GLY A 220 5.27 -3.39 16.54
N SER A 221 5.44 -3.51 15.22
CA SER A 221 6.69 -4.03 14.64
C SER A 221 7.72 -2.93 14.37
N PRO A 222 8.95 -3.02 14.92
CA PRO A 222 10.07 -2.16 14.54
C PRO A 222 10.29 -2.09 13.03
N ALA A 223 10.11 -3.20 12.31
CA ALA A 223 10.32 -3.20 10.87
C ALA A 223 9.36 -2.26 10.11
N GLY A 224 8.08 -2.23 10.50
CA GLY A 224 7.09 -1.30 9.97
C GLY A 224 7.38 0.14 10.41
N ILE A 225 7.55 0.35 11.71
CA ILE A 225 7.78 1.68 12.30
C ILE A 225 9.03 2.36 11.72
N GLY A 226 10.11 1.58 11.59
CA GLY A 226 11.37 2.05 11.02
C GLY A 226 11.28 2.32 9.53
N ALA A 227 10.53 1.51 8.77
CA ALA A 227 10.29 1.77 7.35
C ALA A 227 9.53 3.08 7.15
N VAL A 228 8.53 3.36 8.00
CA VAL A 228 7.75 4.60 7.89
C VAL A 228 8.64 5.82 8.18
N SER A 229 9.40 5.76 9.26
CA SER A 229 10.32 6.82 9.68
C SER A 229 11.42 7.12 8.64
N ASP A 230 11.92 6.09 7.95
CA ASP A 230 13.00 6.22 6.97
C ASP A 230 12.53 6.70 5.60
N TYR A 231 11.32 6.31 5.17
CA TYR A 231 10.89 6.45 3.76
C TYR A 231 9.90 7.59 3.53
N PHE A 232 9.12 8.00 4.53
CA PHE A 232 8.16 9.09 4.39
C PHE A 232 8.71 10.39 4.95
N LEU A 233 8.18 11.49 4.44
CA LEU A 233 8.52 12.84 4.90
C LEU A 233 7.68 13.18 6.12
N ASP A 234 8.26 14.02 6.98
CA ASP A 234 7.62 14.57 8.17
C ASP A 234 6.91 13.49 9.01
N SER A 235 7.46 12.27 9.03
CA SER A 235 6.79 11.19 9.74
C SER A 235 6.86 11.43 11.24
N TYR A 236 5.73 11.38 11.92
CA TYR A 236 5.63 11.50 13.38
C TYR A 236 4.80 10.35 13.97
N PRO A 237 5.26 9.70 15.05
CA PRO A 237 6.60 9.82 15.63
C PRO A 237 7.71 9.27 14.71
N ASN A 238 8.91 9.83 14.81
CA ASN A 238 10.10 9.37 14.10
C ASN A 238 11.15 8.86 15.08
N TYR A 239 11.75 7.70 14.81
CA TYR A 239 12.81 7.16 15.67
C TYR A 239 14.18 7.82 15.46
N ASN A 240 14.40 8.49 14.32
CA ASN A 240 15.72 8.93 13.86
C ASN A 240 15.85 10.44 13.69
N GLU A 241 14.76 11.14 13.37
CA GLU A 241 14.70 12.58 13.15
C GLU A 241 13.91 13.25 14.29
N ASP A 242 14.29 14.46 14.74
CA ASP A 242 13.53 15.23 15.74
C ASP A 242 12.35 15.95 15.07
N VAL A 243 11.41 15.17 14.51
CA VAL A 243 10.18 15.69 13.92
C VAL A 243 9.23 16.07 15.05
N LYS A 244 8.77 17.33 15.07
CA LYS A 244 7.76 17.76 16.03
C LYS A 244 6.36 17.32 15.60
N CYS A 245 5.52 16.98 16.57
CA CYS A 245 4.10 16.81 16.32
C CYS A 245 3.52 18.12 15.79
N THR A 246 2.75 18.06 14.71
CA THR A 246 2.04 19.19 14.13
C THR A 246 0.55 18.99 14.35
N GLU A 247 -0.26 20.05 14.25
CA GLU A 247 -1.72 19.90 14.34
C GLU A 247 -2.24 18.97 13.25
N THR A 248 -1.66 18.99 12.05
CA THR A 248 -2.03 18.05 10.98
C THR A 248 -1.80 16.59 11.36
N HIS A 249 -0.71 16.28 12.10
CA HIS A 249 -0.51 14.92 12.61
C HIS A 249 -1.62 14.52 13.59
N LEU A 250 -1.97 15.41 14.53
CA LEU A 250 -3.02 15.17 15.52
C LEU A 250 -4.40 15.05 14.88
N GLU A 251 -4.76 15.95 13.96
CA GLU A 251 -6.04 15.93 13.27
C GLU A 251 -6.24 14.64 12.46
N ILE A 252 -5.21 14.21 11.71
CA ILE A 252 -5.27 12.95 10.96
C ILE A 252 -5.40 11.77 11.93
N ALA A 253 -4.60 11.72 12.99
CA ALA A 253 -4.67 10.62 13.97
C ALA A 253 -6.04 10.55 14.65
N ARG A 254 -6.54 11.68 15.16
CA ARG A 254 -7.88 11.79 15.77
C ARG A 254 -8.96 11.34 14.80
N PHE A 255 -8.93 11.81 13.56
CA PHE A 255 -9.94 11.47 12.57
C PHE A 255 -9.91 9.98 12.21
N VAL A 256 -8.74 9.44 11.87
CA VAL A 256 -8.56 8.02 11.49
C VAL A 256 -8.97 7.11 12.66
N LEU A 257 -8.49 7.39 13.86
CA LEU A 257 -8.77 6.57 15.03
C LEU A 257 -10.18 6.74 15.57
N LYS A 258 -10.89 7.83 15.25
CA LYS A 258 -12.30 7.97 15.63
C LYS A 258 -13.23 7.22 14.68
N HIS A 259 -12.91 7.19 13.38
CA HIS A 259 -13.86 6.77 12.35
C HIS A 259 -13.52 5.46 11.65
N TYR A 260 -12.26 5.01 11.69
CA TYR A 260 -11.78 3.92 10.85
C TYR A 260 -11.04 2.80 11.61
N ARG A 261 -11.12 2.73 12.95
CA ARG A 261 -10.45 1.68 13.76
C ARG A 261 -10.70 0.26 13.29
N ASN A 262 -11.91 0.00 12.84
CA ASN A 262 -12.33 -1.27 12.29
C ASN A 262 -11.49 -1.68 11.07
N GLU A 263 -11.05 -0.74 10.22
CA GLU A 263 -10.32 -1.04 8.98
C GLU A 263 -8.97 -1.74 9.20
N PHE A 264 -8.40 -1.58 10.40
CA PHE A 264 -7.09 -2.08 10.80
C PHE A 264 -7.12 -3.05 11.99
N GLY A 265 -8.31 -3.52 12.40
CA GLY A 265 -8.44 -4.52 13.47
C GLY A 265 -8.01 -4.01 14.86
N CYS A 266 -8.12 -2.70 15.08
CA CYS A 266 -7.82 -2.09 16.37
C CYS A 266 -9.00 -2.25 17.33
N SER A 267 -8.69 -2.70 18.55
CA SER A 267 -9.66 -2.90 19.64
C SER A 267 -10.50 -1.65 19.90
N LYS A 268 -11.81 -1.85 20.08
CA LYS A 268 -12.72 -0.77 20.48
C LYS A 268 -12.40 -0.20 21.87
N ASN A 269 -11.71 -0.98 22.71
CA ASN A 269 -11.30 -0.60 24.06
C ASN A 269 -9.96 0.15 24.06
N ALA A 270 -9.27 0.19 22.92
CA ALA A 270 -7.95 0.79 22.84
C ALA A 270 -7.97 2.30 23.14
N PHE A 271 -6.95 2.79 23.82
CA PHE A 271 -6.80 4.20 24.18
C PHE A 271 -5.67 4.85 23.37
N PHE A 272 -5.93 5.99 22.75
CA PHE A 272 -4.92 6.74 22.01
C PHE A 272 -4.33 7.83 22.89
N ASP A 273 -3.03 7.71 23.19
CA ASP A 273 -2.26 8.78 23.83
C ASP A 273 -1.77 9.76 22.75
N GLU A 274 -2.41 10.93 22.67
CA GLU A 274 -2.09 11.98 21.71
C GLU A 274 -0.66 12.56 21.88
N THR A 275 -0.05 12.38 23.06
CA THR A 275 1.29 12.89 23.34
C THR A 275 2.35 12.02 22.69
N THR A 276 2.20 10.70 22.83
CA THR A 276 3.19 9.71 22.39
C THR A 276 2.83 9.03 21.07
N PHE A 277 1.57 9.19 20.64
CA PHE A 277 0.94 8.47 19.53
C PHE A 277 0.87 6.95 19.73
N VAL A 278 0.97 6.49 20.97
CA VAL A 278 0.76 5.09 21.32
C VAL A 278 -0.74 4.82 21.40
N ILE A 279 -1.16 3.70 20.81
CA ILE A 279 -2.50 3.15 20.96
C ILE A 279 -2.38 1.97 21.93
N HIS A 280 -2.76 2.23 23.18
CA HIS A 280 -2.70 1.24 24.23
C HIS A 280 -3.77 0.17 24.05
N GLY A 281 -3.36 -1.10 24.16
CA GLY A 281 -4.28 -2.24 24.00
C GLY A 281 -4.91 -2.34 22.61
N ALA A 282 -4.20 -1.92 21.55
CA ALA A 282 -4.70 -1.99 20.18
C ALA A 282 -5.09 -3.42 19.76
N ASN A 283 -4.33 -4.42 20.21
CA ASN A 283 -4.55 -5.84 19.90
C ASN A 283 -5.29 -6.62 21.01
N GLU A 284 -5.99 -5.91 21.90
CA GLU A 284 -6.74 -6.49 23.02
C GLU A 284 -8.01 -7.23 22.53
N PRO A 285 -8.18 -8.53 22.84
CA PRO A 285 -9.21 -9.37 22.22
C PRO A 285 -10.65 -9.07 22.65
N ASP A 286 -10.92 -8.62 23.88
CA ASP A 286 -12.29 -8.34 24.34
C ASP A 286 -12.92 -7.17 23.56
N GLY A 287 -12.07 -6.28 23.03
CA GLY A 287 -12.46 -5.22 22.13
C GLY A 287 -12.42 -5.56 20.64
N GLY A 288 -12.10 -6.81 20.28
CA GLY A 288 -11.99 -7.29 18.90
C GLY A 288 -10.63 -7.03 18.24
N GLY A 289 -9.59 -6.78 19.03
CA GLY A 289 -8.22 -6.63 18.55
C GLY A 289 -7.61 -7.95 18.05
N ALA A 290 -6.64 -7.85 17.15
CA ALA A 290 -5.96 -9.01 16.57
C ALA A 290 -4.84 -9.54 17.49
N GLN A 291 -5.23 -10.30 18.53
CA GLN A 291 -4.30 -10.90 19.49
C GLN A 291 -3.23 -11.77 18.82
N GLU A 292 -3.49 -12.30 17.61
CA GLU A 292 -2.52 -13.11 16.85
C GLU A 292 -1.25 -12.33 16.44
N PHE A 293 -1.25 -11.01 16.56
CA PHE A 293 -0.05 -10.18 16.37
C PHE A 293 0.83 -10.07 17.63
N ILE A 294 0.33 -10.48 18.80
CA ILE A 294 1.09 -10.53 20.04
C ILE A 294 1.83 -11.87 20.10
N LYS A 295 3.15 -11.83 20.26
CA LYS A 295 3.94 -13.05 20.45
C LYS A 295 3.92 -13.45 21.93
N GLU A 296 3.85 -14.76 22.17
CA GLU A 296 3.89 -15.33 23.54
C GLU A 296 5.13 -14.91 24.34
N ASP A 297 6.24 -14.65 23.65
CA ASP A 297 7.50 -14.20 24.27
C ASP A 297 7.58 -12.68 24.50
N GLY A 298 6.52 -11.92 24.19
CA GLY A 298 6.47 -10.47 24.30
C GLY A 298 7.38 -9.72 23.32
N ASN A 299 8.13 -10.43 22.47
CA ASN A 299 9.04 -9.80 21.51
C ASN A 299 8.28 -9.33 20.26
N PRO A 300 8.81 -8.33 19.54
CA PRO A 300 8.22 -7.89 18.28
C PRO A 300 8.18 -9.01 17.23
N VAL A 301 7.17 -8.95 16.36
CA VAL A 301 7.01 -9.89 15.23
C VAL A 301 8.14 -9.79 14.19
N SER A 302 8.83 -8.65 14.13
CA SER A 302 10.01 -8.46 13.28
C SER A 302 10.87 -7.29 13.76
N PHE A 303 12.19 -7.44 13.63
CA PHE A 303 13.17 -6.40 13.97
C PHE A 303 13.49 -5.50 12.77
N TYR A 304 13.87 -4.26 13.05
CA TYR A 304 14.42 -3.36 12.04
C TYR A 304 15.95 -3.44 11.97
N LYS A 305 16.48 -3.13 10.79
CA LYS A 305 17.93 -3.13 10.52
C LYS A 305 18.71 -2.13 11.39
N ASN A 306 18.06 -1.08 11.88
CA ASN A 306 18.66 -0.04 12.71
C ASN A 306 18.27 -0.28 14.17
N GLN A 307 19.26 -0.55 15.02
CA GLN A 307 19.02 -0.88 16.43
C GLN A 307 18.28 0.24 17.18
N ARG A 308 18.53 1.51 16.82
CA ARG A 308 17.82 2.66 17.43
C ARG A 308 16.30 2.56 17.28
N CYS A 309 15.81 2.01 16.17
CA CYS A 309 14.39 1.79 15.98
C CYS A 309 13.86 0.66 16.87
N ASN A 310 14.63 -0.40 17.05
CA ASN A 310 14.24 -1.50 17.95
C ASN A 310 14.15 -0.99 19.39
N ASP A 311 15.13 -0.20 19.82
CA ASP A 311 15.16 0.42 21.16
C ASP A 311 14.02 1.45 21.33
N PHE A 312 13.76 2.25 20.29
CA PHE A 312 12.67 3.22 20.27
C PHE A 312 11.31 2.56 20.51
N VAL A 313 11.07 1.39 19.90
CA VAL A 313 9.85 0.61 20.10
C VAL A 313 9.82 -0.02 21.48
N ALA A 314 10.90 -0.69 21.90
CA ALA A 314 10.98 -1.37 23.18
C ALA A 314 10.81 -0.42 24.39
N THR A 315 11.15 0.86 24.23
CA THR A 315 11.00 1.88 25.28
C THR A 315 9.62 2.55 25.30
N ARG A 316 8.78 2.34 24.28
CA ARG A 316 7.49 3.04 24.12
C ARG A 316 6.27 2.15 24.16
N LEU A 317 6.41 0.90 23.71
CA LEU A 317 5.28 0.00 23.55
C LEU A 317 5.37 -1.16 24.54
N ASP A 318 4.29 -1.39 25.28
CA ASP A 318 4.06 -2.69 25.91
C ASP A 318 3.43 -3.64 24.88
N LEU A 319 4.30 -4.34 24.15
CA LEU A 319 3.87 -5.28 23.11
C LEU A 319 3.05 -6.45 23.67
N ALA A 320 3.26 -6.83 24.93
CA ALA A 320 2.51 -7.90 25.56
C ALA A 320 1.10 -7.45 25.95
N ALA A 321 0.93 -6.17 26.31
CA ALA A 321 -0.38 -5.53 26.48
C ALA A 321 -1.09 -5.24 25.15
N GLY A 322 -0.42 -5.46 24.01
CA GLY A 322 -0.97 -5.25 22.68
C GLY A 322 -0.89 -3.82 22.18
N ASP A 323 0.05 -3.02 22.71
CA ASP A 323 0.27 -1.64 22.27
C ASP A 323 0.78 -1.56 20.84
N GLU A 324 0.32 -0.55 20.11
CA GLU A 324 0.80 -0.22 18.77
C GLU A 324 1.14 1.25 18.63
N LEU A 325 2.07 1.58 17.73
CA LEU A 325 2.39 2.96 17.42
C LEU A 325 1.59 3.44 16.22
N PHE A 326 0.90 4.56 16.37
CA PHE A 326 0.32 5.27 15.23
C PHE A 326 1.34 6.25 14.66
N GLN A 327 1.53 6.24 13.34
CA GLN A 327 2.37 7.22 12.67
C GLN A 327 1.60 7.91 11.55
N VAL A 328 1.83 9.21 11.41
CA VAL A 328 1.42 10.00 10.25
C VAL A 328 2.68 10.39 9.49
N GLY A 329 2.64 10.38 8.17
CA GLY A 329 3.73 10.89 7.35
C GLY A 329 3.21 11.33 5.99
N LYS A 330 4.11 11.76 5.13
CA LYS A 330 3.77 12.25 3.78
C LYS A 330 4.59 11.55 2.71
N VAL A 331 3.90 11.17 1.65
CA VAL A 331 4.51 10.79 0.39
C VAL A 331 4.62 12.04 -0.46
N ASP A 332 5.78 12.27 -1.06
CA ASP A 332 5.96 13.25 -2.13
C ASP A 332 6.85 12.64 -3.20
N TYR A 333 6.33 12.39 -4.40
CA TYR A 333 7.06 11.65 -5.42
C TYR A 333 8.42 12.28 -5.73
N VAL A 334 8.49 13.61 -5.84
CA VAL A 334 9.73 14.30 -6.20
C VAL A 334 10.72 14.18 -5.05
N VAL A 335 10.32 14.62 -3.85
CA VAL A 335 11.22 14.68 -2.70
C VAL A 335 11.57 13.28 -2.20
N SER A 336 10.61 12.35 -2.11
CA SER A 336 10.85 10.95 -1.75
C SER A 336 11.74 10.24 -2.76
N SER A 337 11.61 10.51 -4.07
CA SER A 337 12.52 9.94 -5.08
C SER A 337 13.94 10.47 -4.92
N PHE A 338 14.11 11.77 -4.68
CA PHE A 338 15.43 12.34 -4.37
C PHE A 338 16.02 11.77 -3.07
N LYS A 339 15.25 11.69 -1.98
CA LYS A 339 15.68 11.10 -0.69
C LYS A 339 16.08 9.63 -0.88
N TYR A 340 15.32 8.86 -1.66
CA TYR A 340 15.64 7.46 -1.97
C TYR A 340 16.93 7.33 -2.79
N MET A 341 17.10 8.10 -3.86
CA MET A 341 18.30 8.07 -4.71
C MET A 341 19.56 8.46 -3.94
N LEU A 342 19.48 9.48 -3.08
CA LEU A 342 20.60 10.02 -2.32
C LEU A 342 20.92 9.23 -1.03
N SER A 343 19.99 8.37 -0.58
CA SER A 343 20.14 7.58 0.63
C SER A 343 21.40 6.69 0.59
N PRO A 344 22.18 6.56 1.69
CA PRO A 344 23.29 5.60 1.77
C PRO A 344 22.88 4.15 1.48
N ILE A 345 21.58 3.83 1.56
CA ILE A 345 21.00 2.51 1.28
C ILE A 345 21.15 2.13 -0.20
N THR A 346 21.08 3.09 -1.13
CA THR A 346 21.30 2.84 -2.58
C THR A 346 22.79 2.80 -2.93
N LYS A 347 23.65 3.52 -2.20
CA LYS A 347 25.11 3.54 -2.44
C LYS A 347 25.83 2.21 -2.18
N LYS A 348 25.20 1.26 -1.48
CA LYS A 348 25.70 -0.13 -1.33
C LYS A 348 25.34 -1.06 -2.48
N LYS A 349 24.75 -0.55 -3.58
CA LYS A 349 24.58 -1.28 -4.83
C LYS A 349 25.49 -0.70 -5.91
N VAL A 350 26.77 -1.07 -5.88
CA VAL A 350 27.62 -1.22 -7.07
C VAL A 350 28.32 -2.55 -6.93
#